data_AF-A0A943LEW3-F1
#
_entry.id   AF-A0A943LEW3-F1
#
_cell.length_a   1.000
_cell.length_b   1.000
_cell.length_c   1.000
_cell.angle_alpha   90.00
_cell.angle_beta   90.00
_cell.angle_gamma   90.00
#
_symmetry.space_group_name_H-M   'P 1'
#
loop_
_entity.id
_entity.type
_entity.pdbx_description
1 polymer ?
#
loop_
_entity_poly.entity_id
_entity_poly.type
_entity_poly.pdbx_seq_one_letter_code
_entity_poly.pdbx_strand_id
1 'polypeptide(L)'
;MLGTYRSDTGAILDELGNVKSLDFGPRDGSFNLLNTPDELYVSPNQFWNEYNKPWLSNAIERNDIFKIATEPTWDNLTRTNMYTGKIELTGFGRECAYLKKHGYSFDSITKTMSRSR
;
A
#
# COMPACT_ATOMS: atom_id res chain seq x y z
N MET A 1 -2.80 4.76 -4.38
CA MET A 1 -3.02 3.36 -4.84
C MET A 1 -2.12 2.44 -4.04
N LEU A 2 -2.56 1.22 -3.77
CA LEU A 2 -1.80 0.18 -3.07
C LEU A 2 -1.77 -1.10 -3.92
N GLY A 3 -0.68 -1.85 -3.91
CA GLY A 3 -0.54 -3.09 -4.67
C GLY A 3 0.83 -3.73 -4.49
N THR A 4 1.03 -4.92 -5.06
CA THR A 4 2.33 -5.58 -5.03
C THR A 4 3.19 -5.12 -6.22
N TYR A 5 4.49 -4.94 -5.97
CA TYR A 5 5.43 -4.43 -6.98
C TYR A 5 5.49 -5.28 -8.26
N ARG A 6 5.40 -6.61 -8.11
CA ARG A 6 5.55 -7.58 -9.21
C ARG A 6 4.30 -7.76 -10.07
N SER A 7 3.11 -7.45 -9.53
CA SER A 7 1.85 -7.72 -10.22
C SER A 7 1.39 -6.51 -11.03
N ASP A 8 1.40 -5.30 -10.47
CA ASP A 8 0.66 -4.20 -11.10
C ASP A 8 1.28 -2.80 -10.94
N THR A 9 2.27 -2.60 -10.05
CA THR A 9 2.88 -1.27 -9.87
C THR A 9 3.86 -0.93 -10.99
N GLY A 10 4.58 -1.91 -11.57
CA GLY A 10 5.51 -1.68 -12.67
C GLY A 10 4.86 -1.06 -13.92
N ALA A 11 3.72 -1.61 -14.37
CA ALA A 11 3.00 -1.10 -15.54
C ALA A 11 2.42 0.31 -15.31
N ILE A 12 1.94 0.60 -14.09
CA ILE A 12 1.44 1.93 -13.71
C ILE A 12 2.59 2.94 -13.63
N LEU A 13 3.79 2.53 -13.18
CA LEU A 13 4.98 3.38 -13.12
C LEU A 13 5.55 3.67 -14.51
N ASP A 14 5.43 2.75 -15.46
CA ASP A 14 5.80 2.98 -16.85
C ASP A 14 4.84 3.97 -17.55
N GLU A 15 3.56 3.97 -17.16
CA GLU A 15 2.53 4.86 -17.73
C GLU A 15 2.49 6.25 -17.08
N LEU A 16 2.74 6.35 -15.76
CA LEU A 16 2.73 7.62 -15.01
C LEU A 16 4.11 8.31 -14.98
N GLY A 17 5.14 7.67 -15.52
CA GLY A 17 6.53 7.99 -15.20
C GLY A 17 6.86 7.53 -13.78
N ASN A 18 8.09 7.07 -13.55
CA ASN A 18 8.56 6.61 -12.24
C ASN A 18 8.73 7.78 -11.25
N VAL A 19 7.65 8.50 -10.94
CA VAL A 19 7.62 9.62 -10.01
C VAL A 19 7.72 9.03 -8.60
N LYS A 20 8.95 8.82 -8.16
CA LYS A 20 9.27 8.56 -6.76
C LYS A 20 9.22 9.91 -6.03
N SER A 21 8.39 10.03 -5.02
CA SER A 21 8.11 11.32 -4.37
C SER A 21 7.96 11.14 -2.86
N LEU A 22 8.51 12.08 -2.10
CA LEU A 22 8.22 12.24 -0.66
C LEU A 22 7.05 13.22 -0.44
N ASP A 23 6.60 13.90 -1.48
CA ASP A 23 5.38 14.69 -1.45
C ASP A 23 4.18 13.76 -1.62
N PHE A 24 3.57 13.46 -0.48
CA PHE A 24 2.39 12.63 -0.32
C PHE A 24 1.13 13.46 -0.03
N GLY A 25 1.20 14.77 -0.21
CA GLY A 25 0.09 15.68 0.03
C GLY A 25 -1.14 15.33 -0.82
N PRO A 26 -2.34 15.75 -0.40
CA PRO A 26 -3.52 15.65 -1.26
C PRO A 26 -3.28 16.45 -2.54
N ARG A 27 -3.51 15.82 -3.69
CA ARG A 27 -3.45 16.47 -5.01
C ARG A 27 -4.83 16.43 -5.64
N ASP A 28 -5.47 17.60 -5.76
CA ASP A 28 -6.80 17.71 -6.34
C ASP A 28 -6.82 17.18 -7.79
N GLY A 29 -7.74 16.25 -8.06
CA GLY A 29 -7.92 15.65 -9.38
C GLY A 29 -6.90 14.59 -9.78
N SER A 30 -6.03 14.11 -8.88
CA SER A 30 -5.03 13.07 -9.19
C SER A 30 -4.95 11.96 -8.14
N PHE A 31 -4.19 10.89 -8.43
CA PHE A 31 -3.98 9.78 -7.51
C PHE A 31 -2.72 9.99 -6.66
N ASN A 32 -2.84 9.80 -5.35
CA ASN A 32 -1.67 9.70 -4.48
C ASN A 32 -1.09 8.28 -4.52
N LEU A 33 0.20 8.17 -4.82
CA LEU A 33 0.94 6.91 -4.87
C LEU A 33 1.99 6.89 -3.76
N LEU A 34 1.98 5.83 -2.96
CA LEU A 34 3.07 5.56 -2.02
C LEU A 34 4.22 4.93 -2.82
N ASN A 35 5.06 5.79 -3.42
CA ASN A 35 6.23 5.39 -4.20
C ASN A 35 7.47 6.10 -3.68
N THR A 36 8.11 5.50 -2.68
CA THR A 36 9.34 6.02 -2.07
C THR A 36 10.57 5.56 -2.85
N PRO A 37 11.60 6.40 -3.03
CA PRO A 37 12.90 6.00 -3.59
C PRO A 37 13.48 4.73 -2.95
N ASP A 38 14.01 3.82 -3.78
CA ASP A 38 14.56 2.52 -3.31
C ASP A 38 15.75 2.73 -2.35
N GLU A 39 16.50 3.82 -2.52
CA GLU A 39 17.63 4.22 -1.67
C GLU A 39 17.22 4.45 -0.21
N LEU A 40 15.95 4.73 0.06
CA LEU A 40 15.41 4.96 1.40
C LEU A 40 14.94 3.66 2.08
N TYR A 41 14.96 2.54 1.37
CA TYR A 41 14.62 1.24 1.91
C TYR A 41 15.82 0.62 2.63
N VAL A 42 15.81 0.66 3.96
CA VAL A 42 16.85 0.01 4.79
C VAL A 42 16.36 -1.33 5.33
N SER A 43 15.12 -1.39 5.81
CA SER A 43 14.50 -2.64 6.26
C SER A 43 12.97 -2.54 6.21
N PRO A 44 12.24 -3.69 6.19
CA PRO A 44 10.78 -3.68 6.21
C PRO A 44 10.18 -2.92 7.41
N ASN A 45 10.83 -2.98 8.57
CA ASN A 45 10.35 -2.32 9.78
C ASN A 45 10.60 -0.81 9.76
N GLN A 46 11.79 -0.40 9.33
CA GLN A 46 12.11 1.02 9.16
C GLN A 46 11.15 1.65 8.14
N PHE A 47 11.04 1.04 6.96
CA PHE A 47 10.22 1.56 5.87
C PHE A 47 8.74 1.71 6.27
N TRP A 48 8.21 0.71 6.98
CA TRP A 48 6.86 0.80 7.51
C TRP A 48 6.66 1.94 8.49
N ASN A 49 7.56 2.10 9.45
CA ASN A 49 7.41 3.09 10.52
C ASN A 49 7.62 4.52 10.03
N GLU A 50 8.52 4.72 9.08
CA GLU A 50 8.91 6.05 8.59
C GLU A 50 8.06 6.52 7.41
N TYR A 51 7.56 5.62 6.56
CA TYR A 51 6.85 5.99 5.33
C TYR A 51 5.41 5.45 5.27
N ASN A 52 5.22 4.13 5.25
CA ASN A 52 3.89 3.57 4.96
C ASN A 52 2.86 3.93 6.03
N LYS A 53 3.21 3.76 7.31
CA LYS A 53 2.27 3.99 8.40
C LYS A 53 1.86 5.46 8.49
N PRO A 54 2.77 6.46 8.55
CA PRO A 54 2.37 7.87 8.56
C PRO A 54 1.52 8.26 7.35
N TRP A 55 1.86 7.76 6.16
CA TRP A 55 1.09 8.00 4.95
C TRP A 55 -0.35 7.47 5.04
N LEU A 56 -0.50 6.21 5.44
CA LEU A 56 -1.80 5.56 5.61
C LEU A 56 -2.61 6.26 6.70
N SER A 57 -2.00 6.62 7.83
CA SER A 57 -2.68 7.34 8.91
C SER A 57 -3.27 8.66 8.42
N ASN A 58 -2.49 9.47 7.70
CA ASN A 58 -2.96 10.75 7.16
C ASN A 58 -4.11 10.55 6.15
N ALA A 59 -4.05 9.53 5.30
CA ALA A 59 -5.11 9.21 4.35
C ALA A 59 -6.38 8.67 5.04
N ILE A 60 -6.24 7.87 6.09
CA ILE A 60 -7.35 7.40 6.93
C ILE A 60 -8.04 8.57 7.63
N GLU A 61 -7.28 9.53 8.17
CA GLU A 61 -7.82 10.74 8.83
C GLU A 61 -8.72 11.53 7.88
N ARG A 62 -8.35 11.62 6.60
CA ARG A 62 -9.15 12.26 5.55
C ARG A 62 -10.35 11.45 5.06
N ASN A 63 -10.52 10.20 5.49
CA ASN A 63 -11.48 9.25 4.91
C ASN A 63 -11.21 8.91 3.44
N ASP A 64 -9.96 8.93 2.99
CA ASP A 64 -9.65 8.65 1.58
C ASP A 64 -10.10 7.23 1.20
N ILE A 65 -10.52 7.06 -0.06
CA ILE A 65 -10.76 5.74 -0.67
C ILE A 65 -9.44 5.22 -1.25
N PHE A 66 -9.06 4.00 -0.90
CA PHE A 66 -7.83 3.40 -1.42
C PHE A 66 -8.15 2.52 -2.62
N LYS A 67 -7.62 2.88 -3.80
CA LYS A 67 -7.61 1.98 -4.96
C LYS A 67 -6.58 0.88 -4.78
N ILE A 68 -6.99 -0.36 -5.01
CA ILE A 68 -6.21 -1.58 -4.81
C ILE A 68 -5.92 -2.19 -6.19
N ALA A 69 -4.65 -2.19 -6.59
CA ALA A 69 -4.21 -2.71 -7.88
C ALA A 69 -4.11 -4.25 -7.89
N THR A 70 -3.72 -4.85 -6.76
CA THR A 70 -3.58 -6.30 -6.61
C THR A 70 -4.61 -6.84 -5.62
N GLU A 71 -5.38 -7.86 -5.98
CA GLU A 71 -6.42 -8.41 -5.10
C GLU A 71 -5.82 -8.98 -3.79
N PRO A 72 -6.37 -8.63 -2.60
CA PRO A 72 -5.80 -9.00 -1.31
C PRO A 72 -6.12 -10.46 -0.92
N THR A 73 -5.62 -11.40 -1.72
CA THR A 73 -5.66 -12.85 -1.46
C THR A 73 -4.54 -13.26 -0.50
N TRP A 74 -4.65 -14.44 0.11
CA TRP A 74 -3.66 -14.94 1.06
C TRP A 74 -2.22 -14.92 0.50
N ASP A 75 -2.05 -15.32 -0.76
CA ASP A 75 -0.75 -15.39 -1.44
C ASP A 75 -0.14 -14.01 -1.70
N ASN A 76 -0.96 -12.97 -1.86
CA ASN A 76 -0.48 -11.59 -2.03
C ASN A 76 -0.22 -10.89 -0.69
N LEU A 77 -0.93 -11.30 0.37
CA LEU A 77 -0.83 -10.71 1.70
C LEU A 77 0.27 -11.34 2.56
N THR A 78 0.69 -12.57 2.25
CA THR A 78 1.63 -13.34 3.08
C THR A 78 2.83 -13.83 2.29
N ARG A 79 3.93 -14.11 3.02
CA ARG A 79 5.12 -14.76 2.48
C ARG A 79 5.73 -15.68 3.53
N THR A 80 6.43 -16.73 3.08
CA THR A 80 7.26 -17.54 3.98
C THR A 80 8.61 -16.86 4.16
N ASN A 81 8.98 -16.57 5.39
CA ASN A 81 10.30 -16.06 5.74
C ASN A 81 11.33 -17.17 5.52
N MET A 82 12.24 -16.97 4.57
CA MET A 82 13.25 -17.97 4.19
C MET A 82 14.24 -18.34 5.29
N TYR A 83 14.43 -17.49 6.30
CA TYR A 83 15.38 -17.72 7.39
C TYR A 83 14.73 -18.42 8.58
N THR A 84 13.44 -18.15 8.84
CA THR A 84 12.72 -18.69 10.01
C THR A 84 11.70 -19.77 9.66
N GLY A 85 11.37 -19.93 8.37
CA GLY A 85 10.33 -20.83 7.88
C GLY A 85 8.89 -20.40 8.22
N LYS A 86 8.70 -19.26 8.88
CA LYS A 86 7.39 -18.80 9.36
C LYS A 86 6.67 -17.97 8.29
N ILE A 87 5.35 -18.07 8.27
CA ILE A 87 4.50 -17.19 7.46
C ILE A 87 4.45 -15.82 8.14
N GLU A 88 4.69 -14.77 7.36
CA GLU A 88 4.59 -13.37 7.77
C GLU A 88 3.88 -12.53 6.71
N LEU A 89 3.41 -11.34 7.09
CA LEU A 89 2.77 -10.42 6.14
C LEU A 89 3.81 -9.82 5.18
N THR A 90 3.40 -9.63 3.92
CA THR A 90 4.12 -8.77 2.98
C THR A 90 3.94 -7.29 3.36
N GLY A 91 4.66 -6.37 2.70
CA GLY A 91 4.41 -4.93 2.85
C GLY A 91 2.95 -4.58 2.55
N PHE A 92 2.45 -5.04 1.41
CA PHE A 92 1.03 -4.92 1.03
C PHE A 92 0.09 -5.58 2.04
N GLY A 93 0.44 -6.76 2.54
CA GLY A 93 -0.25 -7.44 3.63
C GLY A 93 -0.41 -6.57 4.87
N ARG A 94 0.67 -5.88 5.25
CA ARG A 94 0.71 -4.98 6.41
C ARG A 94 -0.16 -3.74 6.19
N GLU A 95 -0.16 -3.19 4.98
CA GLU A 95 -1.03 -2.05 4.60
C GLU A 95 -2.51 -2.42 4.67
N CYS A 96 -2.91 -3.52 4.02
CA CYS A 96 -4.29 -4.01 4.08
C CYS A 96 -4.73 -4.36 5.50
N ALA A 97 -3.87 -4.99 6.30
CA ALA A 97 -4.17 -5.29 7.70
C ALA A 97 -4.36 -4.00 8.53
N TYR A 98 -3.55 -2.98 8.28
CA TYR A 98 -3.67 -1.69 8.94
C TYR A 98 -4.97 -0.97 8.57
N LEU A 99 -5.34 -0.94 7.28
CA LEU A 99 -6.62 -0.38 6.82
C LEU A 99 -7.81 -1.10 7.45
N LYS A 100 -7.82 -2.44 7.46
CA LYS A 100 -8.86 -3.26 8.09
C LYS A 100 -9.01 -2.93 9.58
N LYS A 101 -7.90 -2.77 10.30
CA LYS A 101 -7.91 -2.37 11.71
C LYS A 101 -8.58 -1.00 11.94
N HIS A 102 -8.61 -0.12 10.93
CA HIS A 102 -9.23 1.21 11.01
C HIS A 102 -10.61 1.28 10.33
N GLY A 103 -11.27 0.12 10.16
CA GLY A 103 -12.66 0.05 9.70
C GLY A 103 -12.84 0.04 8.19
N TYR A 104 -11.77 -0.12 7.41
CA TYR A 104 -11.87 -0.25 5.96
C TYR A 104 -12.15 -1.70 5.54
N SER A 105 -13.02 -1.88 4.55
CA SER A 105 -13.30 -3.17 3.92
C SER A 105 -12.94 -3.11 2.43
N PHE A 106 -12.53 -4.26 1.87
CA PHE A 106 -12.24 -4.38 0.44
C PHE A 106 -13.50 -4.74 -0.33
N ASP A 107 -13.74 -4.03 -1.42
CA ASP A 107 -14.76 -4.30 -2.42
C ASP A 107 -14.09 -4.79 -3.71
N SER A 108 -14.36 -6.04 -4.07
CA SER A 108 -13.78 -6.71 -5.24
C SER A 108 -14.36 -6.23 -6.57
N ILE A 109 -15.54 -5.58 -6.57
CA ILE A 109 -16.18 -5.01 -7.76
C ILE A 109 -15.50 -3.69 -8.10
N THR A 110 -15.38 -2.79 -7.13
CA THR A 110 -14.79 -1.46 -7.36
C THR A 110 -13.27 -1.44 -7.25
N LYS A 111 -12.67 -2.54 -6.79
CA LYS A 111 -11.25 -2.70 -6.45
C LYS A 111 -10.77 -1.58 -5.52
N THR A 112 -11.56 -1.33 -4.47
CA THR A 112 -11.25 -0.30 -3.46
C THR A 112 -11.30 -0.83 -2.05
N MET A 113 -10.54 -0.20 -1.16
CA MET A 113 -10.82 -0.24 0.28
C MET A 113 -11.44 1.09 0.70
N SER A 114 -12.60 1.01 1.36
CA SER A 114 -13.30 2.17 1.91
C SER A 114 -13.93 1.81 3.27
N ARG A 115 -14.27 2.82 4.07
CA ARG A 115 -15.08 2.64 5.30
C ARG A 115 -16.49 3.15 5.05
N SER A 116 -17.49 2.41 5.52
CA SER A 116 -18.87 2.90 5.53
C SER A 116 -18.94 4.13 6.42
N ARG A 117 -19.60 5.19 5.93
CA ARG A 117 -19.88 6.40 6.71
C ARG A 117 -20.93 6.12 7.78
#